data_AF-A0A3N5Y8J6-F1
#
_entry.id   AF-A0A3N5Y8J6-F1
#
_cell.length_a   1.000
_cell.length_b   1.000
_cell.length_c   1.000
_cell.angle_alpha   90.00
_cell.angle_beta   90.00
_cell.angle_gamma   90.00
#
_symmetry.space_group_name_H-M   'P 1'
#
loop_
_entity.id
_entity.type
_entity.pdbx_description
1 polymer ?
#
loop_
_entity_poly.entity_id
_entity_poly.type
_entity_poly.pdbx_seq_one_letter_code
_entity_poly.pdbx_strand_id
1 'polypeptide(L)'
;MVVVLVAGTPPAHDGATRDGNVYRVPDPDGVIADRLSGESPFTSSDFVLDFDLNDERPDAGPASLPATQPAGTPRSASGPASIDLSSILGGAAASQEAQGGETIEIDLSDALGDLDLRGDAPEGGMSRVMEDLREESPRRAAGDTAAAHYRKACAHLQAGHVNEAVKAAEQAVRSPRHRFDAATLLARVYRDRGMTQEAIEWFERAAQAQAPSPSAGRDLLYDLGRLLADTGESVRALAVFMELQADAPDYRDVSAQVDRLSQKA
;
A
#
# COMPACT_ATOMS: atom_id res chain seq x y z
N MET A 1 -50.25 -6.11 50.27
CA MET A 1 -49.84 -4.84 50.89
C MET A 1 -49.19 -4.02 49.78
N VAL A 2 -49.91 -3.00 49.29
CA VAL A 2 -49.52 -2.15 48.16
C VAL A 2 -48.77 -0.96 48.76
N VAL A 3 -47.54 -0.70 48.32
CA VAL A 3 -46.76 0.46 48.77
C VAL A 3 -46.50 1.37 47.57
N VAL A 4 -46.83 2.63 47.81
CA VAL A 4 -47.07 3.75 46.90
C VAL A 4 -45.76 4.42 46.49
N LEU A 5 -45.70 4.88 45.23
CA LEU A 5 -44.68 5.78 44.68
C LEU A 5 -44.59 7.10 45.47
N VAL A 6 -43.37 7.53 45.80
CA VAL A 6 -43.08 8.94 46.12
C VAL A 6 -41.94 9.42 45.23
N ALA A 7 -42.27 10.40 44.39
CA ALA A 7 -41.35 11.10 43.52
C ALA A 7 -40.40 11.98 44.34
N GLY A 8 -39.09 11.82 44.12
CA GLY A 8 -38.05 12.69 44.65
C GLY A 8 -37.65 13.74 43.62
N THR A 9 -38.03 14.99 43.85
CA THR A 9 -37.52 16.18 43.17
C THR A 9 -36.08 16.48 43.66
N PRO A 10 -35.10 16.70 42.78
CA PRO A 10 -33.80 17.22 43.21
C PRO A 10 -33.81 18.76 43.30
N PRO A 11 -33.06 19.35 44.26
CA PRO A 11 -33.01 20.79 44.46
C PRO A 11 -32.09 21.49 43.45
N ALA A 12 -32.50 22.69 43.07
CA ALA A 12 -31.69 23.68 42.39
C ALA A 12 -30.50 24.09 43.28
N HIS A 13 -29.29 24.07 42.73
CA HIS A 13 -28.15 24.78 43.29
C HIS A 13 -27.63 25.79 42.27
N ASP A 14 -27.63 27.02 42.76
CA ASP A 14 -27.21 28.27 42.17
C ASP A 14 -25.68 28.46 42.28
N GLY A 15 -25.13 29.15 41.29
CA GLY A 15 -23.96 30.05 41.41
C GLY A 15 -22.56 29.48 41.67
N ALA A 16 -21.76 29.36 40.60
CA ALA A 16 -20.31 29.63 40.68
C ALA A 16 -19.76 30.01 39.30
N THR A 17 -19.73 31.32 39.02
CA THR A 17 -18.94 31.94 37.96
C THR A 17 -17.46 31.76 38.29
N ARG A 18 -16.71 31.10 37.41
CA ARG A 18 -15.26 31.26 37.34
C ARG A 18 -14.79 31.03 35.91
N ASP A 19 -14.19 32.06 35.34
CA ASP A 19 -13.56 32.09 34.03
C ASP A 19 -12.73 30.83 33.77
N GLY A 20 -13.08 30.16 32.67
CA GLY A 20 -12.37 29.01 32.14
C GLY A 20 -12.95 28.76 30.77
N ASN A 21 -12.19 29.09 29.73
CA ASN A 21 -12.52 28.87 28.33
C ASN A 21 -12.72 27.37 28.08
N VAL A 22 -13.94 26.87 28.27
CA VAL A 22 -14.36 25.53 27.90
C VAL A 22 -14.52 25.55 26.38
N TYR A 23 -13.63 24.85 25.68
CA TYR A 23 -13.85 24.48 24.29
C TYR A 23 -15.17 23.74 24.20
N ARG A 24 -16.23 24.45 23.81
CA ARG A 24 -17.54 23.88 23.52
C ARG A 24 -17.38 23.10 22.23
N VAL A 25 -17.17 21.79 22.35
CA VAL A 25 -17.32 20.86 21.22
C VAL A 25 -18.79 20.94 20.78
N PRO A 26 -19.10 21.38 19.55
CA PRO A 26 -20.47 21.40 19.08
C PRO A 26 -20.97 19.96 18.98
N ASP A 27 -22.21 19.76 19.43
CA ASP A 27 -22.90 18.48 19.38
C ASP A 27 -22.96 18.00 17.91
N PRO A 28 -22.36 16.84 17.56
CA PRO A 28 -22.20 16.44 16.15
C PRO A 28 -23.54 16.30 15.43
N ASP A 29 -24.58 15.90 16.16
CA ASP A 29 -25.92 15.71 15.60
C ASP A 29 -26.61 17.05 15.27
N GLY A 30 -26.29 18.12 16.00
CA GLY A 30 -26.80 19.47 15.73
C GLY A 30 -26.25 20.05 14.44
N VAL A 31 -24.95 19.82 14.16
CA VAL A 31 -24.29 20.30 12.93
C VAL A 31 -24.81 19.56 11.71
N ILE A 32 -25.14 18.28 11.85
CA ILE A 32 -25.69 17.47 10.74
C ILE A 32 -27.15 17.88 10.44
N ALA A 33 -27.96 18.14 11.48
CA ALA A 33 -29.35 18.58 11.32
C ALA A 33 -29.47 19.96 10.66
N ASP A 34 -28.58 20.89 11.01
CA ASP A 34 -28.51 22.23 10.42
C ASP A 34 -28.10 22.17 8.94
N ARG A 35 -27.15 21.29 8.60
CA ARG A 35 -26.66 21.11 7.22
C ARG A 35 -27.59 20.33 6.30
N LEU A 36 -28.48 19.49 6.85
CA LEU A 36 -29.56 18.84 6.09
C LEU A 36 -30.75 19.78 5.80
N SER A 37 -30.90 20.87 6.56
CA SER A 37 -31.98 21.86 6.39
C SER A 37 -31.69 22.90 5.29
N GLY A 38 -30.53 22.81 4.63
CA GLY A 38 -30.25 23.52 3.37
C GLY A 38 -29.66 24.93 3.50
N GLU A 39 -29.32 25.40 4.70
CA GLU A 39 -28.77 26.77 4.87
C GLU A 39 -27.28 26.89 4.51
N SER A 40 -26.53 25.79 4.37
CA SER A 40 -25.15 25.84 3.87
C SER A 40 -24.70 24.50 3.23
N PRO A 41 -24.66 24.39 1.88
CA PRO A 41 -24.15 23.20 1.22
C PRO A 41 -22.63 23.08 1.39
N PHE A 42 -22.12 21.84 1.38
CA PHE A 42 -20.68 21.57 1.43
C PHE A 42 -19.95 22.27 0.28
N THR A 43 -19.08 23.22 0.61
CA THR A 43 -18.17 23.85 -0.37
C THR A 43 -16.75 23.33 -0.16
N SER A 44 -15.95 23.29 -1.22
CA SER A 44 -14.57 22.77 -1.21
C SER A 44 -13.57 23.58 -0.34
N SER A 45 -14.06 24.47 0.52
CA SER A 45 -13.28 25.36 1.37
C SER A 45 -13.39 25.01 2.87
N ASP A 46 -14.15 23.98 3.28
CA ASP A 46 -14.28 23.59 4.70
C ASP A 46 -13.10 22.77 5.25
N PHE A 47 -12.04 22.51 4.45
CA PHE A 47 -10.84 21.76 4.88
C PHE A 47 -9.58 22.63 5.00
N VAL A 48 -9.73 23.90 5.37
CA VAL A 48 -8.60 24.72 5.85
C VAL A 48 -8.55 24.66 7.38
N LEU A 49 -7.65 23.81 7.87
CA LEU A 49 -7.20 23.82 9.26
C LEU A 49 -6.44 25.13 9.52
N ASP A 50 -6.94 25.92 10.46
CA ASP A 50 -6.30 27.11 11.00
C ASP A 50 -5.06 26.68 11.81
N PHE A 51 -3.89 26.65 11.16
CA PHE A 51 -2.59 26.41 11.79
C PHE A 51 -1.97 27.77 12.11
N ASP A 52 -2.29 28.27 13.30
CA ASP A 52 -1.81 29.54 13.85
C ASP A 52 -0.31 29.42 14.18
N LEU A 53 0.54 29.80 13.22
CA LEU A 53 2.00 29.86 13.32
C LEU A 53 2.41 31.29 13.73
N ASN A 54 2.06 31.70 14.94
CA ASN A 54 2.55 32.96 15.47
C ASN A 54 2.99 32.81 16.93
N ASP A 55 4.25 32.40 17.09
CA ASP A 55 5.01 32.61 18.32
C ASP A 55 6.46 33.05 18.00
N GLU A 56 6.98 33.87 18.89
CA GLU A 56 7.98 34.94 18.77
C GLU A 56 9.33 34.64 18.08
N ARG A 57 9.82 35.62 17.29
CA ARG A 57 11.26 35.84 17.07
C ARG A 57 11.60 37.33 17.27
N PRO A 58 12.51 37.69 18.18
CA PRO A 58 12.90 39.08 18.37
C PRO A 58 13.99 39.51 17.37
N ASP A 59 13.71 40.63 16.72
CA ASP A 59 14.58 41.78 16.46
C ASP A 59 16.05 41.56 16.02
N ALA A 60 16.31 41.80 14.73
CA ALA A 60 17.59 42.33 14.25
C ALA A 60 17.35 43.12 12.95
N GLY A 61 17.72 44.41 12.98
CA GLY A 61 17.45 45.42 11.97
C GLY A 61 18.16 45.29 10.61
N PRO A 62 17.96 46.26 9.71
CA PRO A 62 18.09 46.10 8.27
C PRO A 62 19.51 46.39 7.76
N ALA A 63 20.05 45.48 6.93
CA ALA A 63 21.28 45.73 6.16
C ALA A 63 21.04 45.51 4.66
N SER A 64 21.33 46.58 3.94
CA SER A 64 21.27 46.89 2.52
C SER A 64 21.78 45.82 1.52
N LEU A 65 21.12 45.81 0.35
CA LEU A 65 21.44 45.14 -0.92
C LEU A 65 22.86 45.45 -1.46
N PRO A 66 23.39 44.69 -2.45
CA PRO A 66 22.98 44.90 -3.85
C PRO A 66 22.67 43.64 -4.66
N ALA A 67 21.71 43.86 -5.57
CA ALA A 67 21.33 43.04 -6.70
C ALA A 67 22.50 42.63 -7.62
N THR A 68 22.43 41.40 -8.13
CA THR A 68 23.02 41.03 -9.43
C THR A 68 21.91 40.42 -10.29
N GLN A 69 21.63 41.07 -11.42
CA GLN A 69 20.60 40.69 -12.38
C GLN A 69 20.99 39.44 -13.19
N PRO A 70 20.01 38.71 -13.76
CA PRO A 70 20.22 37.55 -14.62
C PRO A 70 20.36 37.96 -16.09
N ALA A 71 21.26 37.32 -16.83
CA ALA A 71 21.29 37.42 -18.29
C ALA A 71 21.92 36.17 -18.89
N GLY A 72 21.19 35.47 -19.75
CA GLY A 72 21.77 34.38 -20.54
C GLY A 72 20.80 33.33 -21.05
N THR A 73 19.80 33.72 -21.84
CA THR A 73 19.32 32.87 -22.94
C THR A 73 19.21 33.74 -24.18
N PRO A 74 19.60 33.23 -25.34
CA PRO A 74 18.55 32.95 -26.32
C PRO A 74 18.73 31.62 -27.06
N ARG A 75 17.59 30.92 -27.17
CA ARG A 75 16.99 30.24 -28.33
C ARG A 75 17.79 29.22 -29.19
N SER A 76 16.96 28.28 -29.68
CA SER A 76 17.11 27.33 -30.82
C SER A 76 17.79 25.99 -30.48
N ALA A 77 17.25 24.82 -30.82
CA ALA A 77 16.18 24.51 -31.75
C ALA A 77 15.43 23.23 -31.32
N SER A 78 14.10 23.29 -31.48
CA SER A 78 13.25 22.13 -31.72
C SER A 78 13.48 21.68 -33.17
N GLY A 79 13.73 20.40 -33.35
CA GLY A 79 13.74 19.72 -34.64
C GLY A 79 13.64 18.21 -34.42
N PRO A 80 12.87 17.47 -35.23
CA PRO A 80 12.79 16.03 -35.11
C PRO A 80 14.14 15.45 -35.52
N ALA A 81 14.75 14.65 -34.64
CA ALA A 81 15.91 13.83 -35.01
C ALA A 81 15.43 12.74 -35.97
N SER A 82 15.39 13.04 -37.27
CA SER A 82 15.28 12.04 -38.31
C SER A 82 16.58 11.26 -38.34
N ILE A 83 16.52 10.00 -37.92
CA ILE A 83 17.60 9.03 -38.09
C ILE A 83 17.72 8.78 -39.60
N ASP A 84 18.83 9.18 -40.20
CA ASP A 84 19.12 8.94 -41.61
C ASP A 84 19.65 7.50 -41.78
N LEU A 85 18.75 6.60 -42.15
CA LEU A 85 19.04 5.17 -42.38
C LEU A 85 19.81 4.90 -43.68
N SER A 86 20.10 5.92 -44.50
CA SER A 86 20.78 5.77 -45.79
C SER A 86 22.25 5.35 -45.68
N SER A 87 22.87 5.41 -44.50
CA SER A 87 24.22 4.89 -44.25
C SER A 87 24.27 3.42 -43.78
N ILE A 88 23.14 2.78 -43.48
CA ILE A 88 23.11 1.36 -43.03
C ILE A 88 22.93 0.40 -44.22
N LEU A 89 22.38 0.86 -45.34
CA LEU A 89 22.20 0.07 -46.55
C LEU A 89 23.17 0.49 -47.65
N GLY A 90 24.46 0.30 -47.38
CA GLY A 90 25.50 0.34 -48.39
C GLY A 90 25.58 -0.97 -49.17
N GLY A 91 25.02 -0.96 -50.39
CA GLY A 91 25.56 -1.72 -51.52
C GLY A 91 25.15 -3.17 -51.71
N ALA A 92 24.05 -3.38 -52.44
CA ALA A 92 23.87 -4.56 -53.30
C ALA A 92 22.93 -4.21 -54.48
N ALA A 93 23.41 -3.35 -55.37
CA ALA A 93 22.82 -3.20 -56.70
C ALA A 93 23.35 -4.34 -57.58
N ALA A 94 22.63 -5.47 -57.57
CA ALA A 94 22.65 -6.44 -58.65
C ALA A 94 21.21 -6.62 -59.11
N SER A 95 20.95 -6.14 -60.32
CA SER A 95 19.69 -6.23 -61.03
C SER A 95 19.23 -7.68 -61.14
N GLN A 96 18.07 -8.00 -60.58
CA GLN A 96 17.26 -9.13 -61.02
C GLN A 96 15.78 -8.73 -60.97
N GLU A 97 15.32 -8.35 -62.15
CA GLU A 97 14.01 -8.59 -62.74
C GLU A 97 12.87 -8.92 -61.77
N ALA A 98 11.92 -7.97 -61.71
CA ALA A 98 10.58 -8.21 -61.25
C ALA A 98 9.98 -9.44 -61.94
N GLN A 99 9.72 -10.49 -61.16
CA GLN A 99 8.73 -11.49 -61.48
C GLN A 99 7.65 -11.45 -60.42
N GLY A 100 6.41 -11.38 -60.92
CA GLY A 100 5.11 -11.53 -60.29
C GLY A 100 5.07 -11.61 -58.78
N GLY A 101 4.41 -10.63 -58.17
CA GLY A 101 3.77 -10.84 -56.88
C GLY A 101 2.77 -11.97 -56.99
N GLU A 102 3.16 -13.16 -56.55
CA GLU A 102 2.20 -14.14 -56.07
C GLU A 102 1.89 -13.75 -54.62
N THR A 103 0.85 -12.95 -54.46
CA THR A 103 0.11 -12.95 -53.19
C THR A 103 -0.36 -14.38 -52.99
N ILE A 104 0.31 -15.11 -52.12
CA ILE A 104 -0.14 -16.43 -51.68
C ILE A 104 -1.44 -16.19 -50.93
N GLU A 105 -2.56 -16.20 -51.65
CA GLU A 105 -3.88 -16.33 -51.05
C GLU A 105 -3.98 -17.75 -50.51
N ILE A 106 -3.68 -17.89 -49.23
CA ILE A 106 -3.89 -19.13 -48.50
C ILE A 106 -5.40 -19.28 -48.38
N ASP A 107 -5.98 -20.06 -49.28
CA ASP A 107 -7.39 -20.44 -49.20
C ASP A 107 -7.57 -21.40 -48.02
N LEU A 108 -7.97 -20.84 -46.88
CA LEU A 108 -8.30 -21.61 -45.67
C LEU A 108 -9.66 -22.32 -45.79
N SER A 109 -10.39 -22.20 -46.90
CA SER A 109 -11.72 -22.81 -47.05
C SER A 109 -11.67 -24.34 -46.98
N ASP A 110 -10.63 -24.98 -47.53
CA ASP A 110 -10.47 -26.44 -47.44
C ASP A 110 -10.02 -26.89 -46.04
N ALA A 111 -9.23 -26.06 -45.33
CA ALA A 111 -8.79 -26.37 -43.97
C ALA A 111 -9.87 -26.10 -42.90
N LEU A 112 -10.81 -25.21 -43.19
CA LEU A 112 -11.96 -24.87 -42.35
C LEU A 112 -13.22 -25.66 -42.72
N GLY A 113 -13.24 -26.34 -43.87
CA GLY A 113 -14.40 -27.13 -44.33
C GLY A 113 -14.65 -28.40 -43.49
N ASP A 114 -13.60 -28.99 -42.92
CA ASP A 114 -13.67 -30.18 -42.05
C ASP A 114 -13.81 -29.84 -40.56
N LEU A 115 -13.84 -28.54 -40.20
CA LEU A 115 -14.28 -28.11 -38.87
C LEU A 115 -15.79 -28.21 -38.83
N ASP A 116 -16.27 -29.43 -38.57
CA ASP A 116 -17.63 -29.70 -38.12
C ASP A 116 -17.88 -28.92 -36.80
N LEU A 117 -18.25 -27.65 -36.93
CA LEU A 117 -18.83 -26.83 -35.85
C LEU A 117 -20.22 -27.35 -35.46
N ARG A 118 -20.63 -28.49 -36.02
CA ARG A 118 -21.74 -29.32 -35.56
C ARG A 118 -21.29 -30.27 -34.46
N GLY A 119 -20.43 -29.78 -33.57
CA GLY A 119 -20.18 -30.41 -32.29
C GLY A 119 -21.37 -30.16 -31.39
N ASP A 120 -21.91 -31.25 -30.84
CA ASP A 120 -22.76 -31.30 -29.65
C ASP A 120 -22.03 -30.64 -28.46
N ALA A 121 -21.83 -29.33 -28.55
CA ALA A 121 -21.24 -28.54 -27.50
C ALA A 121 -22.29 -28.50 -26.38
N PRO A 122 -21.98 -28.97 -25.16
CA PRO A 122 -22.88 -28.76 -24.05
C PRO A 122 -23.08 -27.24 -23.93
N GLU A 123 -24.29 -26.77 -24.25
CA GLU A 123 -24.64 -25.35 -24.18
C GLU A 123 -24.38 -24.87 -22.76
N GLY A 124 -23.27 -24.16 -22.55
CA GLY A 124 -22.78 -23.79 -21.22
C GLY A 124 -21.32 -24.09 -20.95
N GLY A 125 -20.68 -25.00 -21.69
CA GLY A 125 -19.27 -25.38 -21.45
C GLY A 125 -18.29 -24.25 -21.79
N MET A 126 -18.39 -23.72 -23.01
CA MET A 126 -17.48 -22.66 -23.48
C MET A 126 -17.78 -21.30 -22.85
N SER A 127 -19.07 -20.99 -22.62
CA SER A 127 -19.47 -19.77 -21.90
C SER A 127 -19.00 -19.80 -20.45
N ARG A 128 -19.03 -20.96 -19.78
CA ARG A 128 -18.43 -21.12 -18.46
C ARG A 128 -16.91 -20.98 -18.49
N VAL A 129 -16.23 -21.58 -19.47
CA VAL A 129 -14.76 -21.42 -19.64
C VAL A 129 -14.39 -19.97 -19.96
N MET A 130 -15.17 -19.24 -20.76
CA MET A 130 -14.94 -17.82 -21.04
C MET A 130 -15.24 -16.93 -19.84
N GLU A 131 -16.26 -17.26 -19.05
CA GLU A 131 -16.59 -16.56 -17.81
C GLU A 131 -15.50 -16.80 -16.76
N ASP A 132 -15.09 -18.06 -16.57
CA ASP A 132 -13.95 -18.46 -15.72
C ASP A 132 -12.68 -17.71 -16.16
N LEU A 133 -12.40 -17.65 -17.47
CA LEU A 133 -11.24 -16.91 -18.02
C LEU A 133 -11.36 -15.39 -17.82
N ARG A 134 -12.56 -14.82 -17.94
CA ARG A 134 -12.83 -13.39 -17.72
C ARG A 134 -12.65 -13.02 -16.25
N GLU A 135 -12.97 -13.92 -15.32
CA GLU A 135 -12.77 -13.72 -13.89
C GLU A 135 -11.31 -14.00 -13.46
N GLU A 136 -10.64 -14.97 -14.08
CA GLU A 136 -9.25 -15.33 -13.82
C GLU A 136 -8.24 -14.32 -14.38
N SER A 137 -8.50 -13.75 -15.56
CA SER A 137 -7.62 -12.77 -16.22
C SER A 137 -7.25 -11.57 -15.33
N PRO A 138 -8.20 -10.85 -14.70
CA PRO A 138 -7.87 -9.72 -13.83
C PRO A 138 -7.15 -10.18 -12.55
N ARG A 139 -7.49 -11.36 -11.99
CA ARG A 139 -6.81 -11.91 -10.82
C ARG A 139 -5.36 -12.27 -11.12
N ARG A 140 -5.09 -12.85 -12.30
CA ARG A 140 -3.76 -13.17 -12.79
C ARG A 140 -2.95 -11.89 -13.04
N ALA A 141 -3.54 -10.93 -13.74
CA ALA A 141 -2.92 -9.62 -13.98
C ALA A 141 -2.62 -8.86 -12.67
N ALA A 142 -3.53 -8.89 -11.68
CA ALA A 142 -3.30 -8.30 -10.36
C ALA A 142 -2.20 -9.04 -9.57
N GLY A 143 -2.11 -10.36 -9.72
CA GLY A 143 -1.01 -11.16 -9.17
C GLY A 143 0.34 -10.80 -9.80
N ASP A 144 0.39 -10.72 -11.13
CA ASP A 144 1.62 -10.42 -11.88
C ASP A 144 2.11 -8.99 -11.66
N THR A 145 1.19 -8.03 -11.56
CA THR A 145 1.52 -6.64 -11.19
C THR A 145 2.04 -6.53 -9.76
N ALA A 146 1.42 -7.23 -8.80
CA ALA A 146 1.94 -7.26 -7.42
C ALA A 146 3.30 -7.94 -7.31
N ALA A 147 3.54 -9.03 -8.04
CA ALA A 147 4.85 -9.68 -8.11
C ALA A 147 5.93 -8.72 -8.66
N ALA A 148 5.57 -7.89 -9.65
CA ALA A 148 6.46 -6.87 -10.19
C ALA A 148 6.74 -5.75 -9.17
N HIS A 149 5.71 -5.31 -8.43
CA HIS A 149 5.87 -4.33 -7.35
C HIS A 149 6.75 -4.86 -6.21
N TYR A 150 6.58 -6.12 -5.80
CA TYR A 150 7.42 -6.74 -4.78
C TYR A 150 8.90 -6.80 -5.24
N ARG A 151 9.16 -7.25 -6.46
CA ARG A 151 10.51 -7.26 -7.04
C ARG A 151 11.14 -5.87 -7.09
N LYS A 152 10.36 -4.84 -7.47
CA LYS A 152 10.80 -3.44 -7.43
C LYS A 152 11.15 -3.01 -6.00
N ALA A 153 10.34 -3.36 -5.01
CA ALA A 153 10.62 -3.03 -3.61
C ALA A 153 11.96 -3.61 -3.16
N CYS A 154 12.21 -4.89 -3.43
CA CYS A 154 13.49 -5.53 -3.13
C CYS A 154 14.68 -4.84 -3.82
N ALA A 155 14.54 -4.51 -5.11
CA ALA A 155 15.59 -3.82 -5.87
C ALA A 155 15.89 -2.42 -5.30
N HIS A 156 14.85 -1.67 -4.92
CA HIS A 156 15.00 -0.37 -4.29
C HIS A 156 15.69 -0.47 -2.91
N LEU A 157 15.38 -1.50 -2.10
CA LEU A 157 16.10 -1.73 -0.83
C LEU A 157 17.58 -2.05 -1.05
N GLN A 158 17.91 -2.90 -2.02
CA GLN A 158 19.30 -3.20 -2.35
C GLN A 158 20.06 -1.96 -2.83
N ALA A 159 19.38 -1.02 -3.48
CA ALA A 159 19.94 0.26 -3.92
C ALA A 159 19.95 1.34 -2.81
N GLY A 160 19.40 1.08 -1.62
CA GLY A 160 19.29 2.07 -0.54
C GLY A 160 18.17 3.10 -0.73
N HIS A 161 17.32 2.95 -1.76
CA HIS A 161 16.17 3.80 -2.04
C HIS A 161 14.97 3.38 -1.19
N VAL A 162 15.06 3.61 0.13
CA VAL A 162 14.12 3.02 1.10
C VAL A 162 12.69 3.56 0.96
N ASN A 163 12.51 4.84 0.60
CA ASN A 163 11.17 5.43 0.44
C ASN A 163 10.42 4.85 -0.76
N GLU A 164 11.12 4.65 -1.87
CA GLU A 164 10.61 4.03 -3.09
C GLU A 164 10.28 2.56 -2.85
N ALA A 165 11.11 1.87 -2.05
CA ALA A 165 10.85 0.50 -1.65
C ALA A 165 9.54 0.36 -0.86
N VAL A 166 9.31 1.24 0.12
CA VAL A 166 8.05 1.24 0.91
C VAL A 166 6.84 1.41 -0.01
N LYS A 167 6.85 2.42 -0.89
CA LYS A 167 5.76 2.65 -1.85
C LYS A 167 5.51 1.43 -2.74
N ALA A 168 6.57 0.78 -3.22
CA ALA A 168 6.44 -0.42 -4.05
C ALA A 168 5.89 -1.61 -3.24
N ALA A 169 6.31 -1.79 -1.99
CA ALA A 169 5.82 -2.86 -1.13
C ALA A 169 4.35 -2.66 -0.72
N GLU A 170 3.91 -1.42 -0.48
CA GLU A 170 2.50 -1.06 -0.25
C GLU A 170 1.60 -1.40 -1.45
N GLN A 171 2.13 -1.34 -2.68
CA GLN A 171 1.40 -1.82 -3.86
C GLN A 171 1.32 -3.35 -3.87
N ALA A 172 2.41 -4.04 -3.51
CA ALA A 172 2.46 -5.50 -3.51
C ALA A 172 1.56 -6.13 -2.44
N VAL A 173 1.45 -5.52 -1.26
CA VAL A 173 0.70 -6.08 -0.11
C VAL A 173 -0.82 -6.18 -0.37
N ARG A 174 -1.33 -5.40 -1.35
CA ARG A 174 -2.74 -5.45 -1.76
C ARG A 174 -3.14 -6.82 -2.32
N SER A 175 -2.20 -7.53 -2.95
CA SER A 175 -2.46 -8.86 -3.51
C SER A 175 -2.27 -9.95 -2.44
N PRO A 176 -3.28 -10.82 -2.20
CA PRO A 176 -3.19 -11.87 -1.18
C PRO A 176 -1.96 -12.77 -1.30
N ARG A 177 -1.56 -13.10 -2.54
CA ARG A 177 -0.39 -13.96 -2.84
C ARG A 177 0.95 -13.39 -2.38
N HIS A 178 1.08 -12.06 -2.32
CA HIS A 178 2.31 -11.38 -1.90
C HIS A 178 2.15 -10.61 -0.59
N ARG A 179 0.99 -10.73 0.06
CA ARG A 179 0.69 -10.01 1.30
C ARG A 179 1.69 -10.35 2.40
N PHE A 180 2.00 -11.63 2.57
CA PHE A 180 2.98 -12.09 3.56
C PHE A 180 4.36 -11.48 3.31
N ASP A 181 4.91 -11.68 2.12
CA ASP A 181 6.27 -11.24 1.78
C ASP A 181 6.41 -9.71 1.83
N ALA A 182 5.44 -8.99 1.25
CA ALA A 182 5.45 -7.54 1.21
C ALA A 182 5.28 -6.92 2.61
N ALA A 183 4.38 -7.44 3.44
CA ALA A 183 4.20 -6.98 4.81
C ALA A 183 5.45 -7.26 5.67
N THR A 184 6.07 -8.44 5.53
CA THR A 184 7.33 -8.78 6.20
C THR A 184 8.46 -7.82 5.81
N LEU A 185 8.54 -7.47 4.52
CA LEU A 185 9.52 -6.52 4.02
C LEU A 185 9.28 -5.11 4.57
N LEU A 186 8.03 -4.64 4.60
CA LEU A 186 7.67 -3.37 5.24
C LEU A 186 8.05 -3.35 6.71
N ALA A 187 7.70 -4.40 7.46
CA ALA A 187 8.01 -4.52 8.88
C ALA A 187 9.52 -4.41 9.16
N ARG A 188 10.36 -5.09 8.36
CA ARG A 188 11.82 -5.00 8.45
C ARG A 188 12.31 -3.58 8.16
N VAL A 189 11.77 -2.93 7.13
CA VAL A 189 12.13 -1.54 6.80
C VAL A 189 11.79 -0.57 7.92
N TYR A 190 10.60 -0.68 8.52
CA TYR A 190 10.21 0.17 9.65
C TYR A 190 11.07 -0.11 10.89
N ARG A 191 11.37 -1.38 11.17
CA ARG A 191 12.27 -1.77 12.26
C ARG A 191 13.65 -1.15 12.08
N ASP A 192 14.22 -1.25 10.89
CA ASP A 192 15.56 -0.74 10.60
C ASP A 192 15.62 0.81 10.64
N ARG A 193 14.46 1.48 10.54
CA ARG A 193 14.30 2.93 10.74
C ARG A 193 14.05 3.33 12.20
N GLY A 194 13.93 2.38 13.13
CA GLY A 194 13.56 2.63 14.52
C GLY A 194 12.08 2.95 14.74
N MET A 195 11.24 2.78 13.71
CA MET A 195 9.78 2.92 13.76
C MET A 195 9.18 1.61 14.29
N THR A 196 9.41 1.36 15.58
CA THR A 196 9.20 0.03 16.15
C THR A 196 7.74 -0.38 16.22
N GLN A 197 6.84 0.56 16.52
CA GLN A 197 5.41 0.28 16.62
C GLN A 197 4.82 -0.08 15.25
N GLU A 198 5.17 0.69 14.22
CA GLU A 198 4.77 0.42 12.84
C GLU A 198 5.31 -0.92 12.35
N ALA A 199 6.55 -1.26 12.73
CA ALA A 199 7.13 -2.56 12.42
C ALA A 199 6.34 -3.71 13.04
N ILE A 200 5.94 -3.60 14.32
CA ILE A 200 5.11 -4.60 15.00
C ILE A 200 3.78 -4.78 14.26
N GLU A 201 3.09 -3.69 13.92
CA GLU A 201 1.81 -3.79 13.20
C GLU A 201 1.97 -4.49 11.83
N TRP A 202 3.04 -4.19 11.09
CA TRP A 202 3.30 -4.85 9.81
C TRP A 202 3.67 -6.32 9.96
N PHE A 203 4.41 -6.69 11.01
CA PHE A 203 4.66 -8.09 11.34
C PHE A 203 3.36 -8.84 11.69
N GLU A 204 2.46 -8.23 12.46
CA GLU A 204 1.15 -8.81 12.77
C GLU A 204 0.28 -8.99 11.52
N ARG A 205 0.26 -7.98 10.63
CA ARG A 205 -0.43 -8.09 9.33
C ARG A 205 0.15 -9.21 8.47
N ALA A 206 1.47 -9.42 8.52
CA ALA A 206 2.12 -10.54 7.84
C ALA A 206 1.72 -11.88 8.47
N ALA A 207 1.60 -11.97 9.80
CA ALA A 207 1.21 -13.19 10.50
C ALA A 207 -0.25 -13.60 10.22
N GLN A 208 -1.11 -12.63 9.91
CA GLN A 208 -2.49 -12.88 9.47
C GLN A 208 -2.59 -13.33 8.00
N ALA A 209 -1.51 -13.22 7.21
CA ALA A 209 -1.48 -13.63 5.82
C ALA A 209 -1.02 -15.09 5.65
N GLN A 210 -1.32 -15.69 4.51
CA GLN A 210 -0.84 -17.04 4.20
C GLN A 210 0.67 -17.01 3.99
N ALA A 211 1.40 -17.66 4.90
CA ALA A 211 2.84 -17.84 4.75
C ALA A 211 3.15 -18.73 3.54
N PRO A 212 4.20 -18.42 2.75
CA PRO A 212 4.60 -19.23 1.61
C PRO A 212 5.18 -20.58 2.02
N SER A 213 5.67 -20.70 3.26
CA SER A 213 6.16 -21.94 3.86
C SER A 213 6.06 -21.88 5.39
N PRO A 214 6.00 -23.03 6.08
CA PRO A 214 6.04 -23.06 7.54
C PRO A 214 7.31 -22.41 8.11
N SER A 215 8.46 -22.60 7.46
CA SER A 215 9.72 -21.96 7.87
C SER A 215 9.65 -20.45 7.81
N ALA A 216 9.03 -19.88 6.76
CA ALA A 216 8.86 -18.43 6.67
C ALA A 216 7.96 -17.88 7.78
N GLY A 217 6.87 -18.61 8.12
CA GLY A 217 6.02 -18.26 9.27
C GLY A 217 6.78 -18.28 10.59
N ARG A 218 7.65 -19.28 10.81
CA ARG A 218 8.51 -19.37 12.00
C ARG A 218 9.53 -18.23 12.08
N ASP A 219 10.16 -17.90 10.95
CA ASP A 219 11.09 -16.76 10.86
C ASP A 219 10.37 -15.44 11.22
N LEU A 220 9.13 -15.26 10.74
CA LEU A 220 8.31 -14.10 11.05
C LEU A 220 7.96 -14.02 12.54
N LEU A 221 7.45 -15.11 13.13
CA LEU A 221 7.09 -15.16 14.55
C LEU A 221 8.28 -14.91 15.45
N TYR A 222 9.46 -15.42 15.08
CA TYR A 222 10.69 -15.15 15.80
C TYR A 222 11.10 -13.68 15.72
N ASP A 223 11.05 -13.08 14.52
CA ASP A 223 11.36 -11.65 14.32
C ASP A 223 10.37 -10.76 15.12
N LEU A 224 9.07 -11.10 15.12
CA LEU A 224 8.03 -10.40 15.88
C LEU A 224 8.22 -10.55 17.39
N GLY A 225 8.42 -11.78 17.89
CA GLY A 225 8.63 -12.05 19.32
C GLY A 225 9.87 -11.34 19.86
N ARG A 226 10.96 -11.29 19.08
CA ARG A 226 12.15 -10.51 19.42
C ARG A 226 11.86 -9.03 19.49
N LEU A 227 11.15 -8.49 18.50
CA LEU A 227 10.82 -7.07 18.47
C LEU A 227 9.96 -6.66 19.68
N LEU A 228 8.96 -7.47 20.03
CA LEU A 228 8.11 -7.28 21.21
C LEU A 228 8.91 -7.37 22.52
N ALA A 229 9.86 -8.30 22.61
CA ALA A 229 10.73 -8.40 23.78
C ALA A 229 11.62 -7.15 23.92
N ASP A 230 12.15 -6.66 22.80
CA ASP A 230 13.01 -5.48 22.73
C ASP A 230 12.23 -4.17 23.05
N THR A 231 10.92 -4.10 22.77
CA THR A 231 10.04 -2.99 23.20
C THR A 231 9.59 -3.06 24.65
N GLY A 232 9.87 -4.17 25.35
CA GLY A 232 9.42 -4.40 26.72
C GLY A 232 8.04 -5.04 26.85
N GLU A 233 7.39 -5.39 25.74
CA GLU A 233 6.10 -6.09 25.70
C GLU A 233 6.25 -7.59 26.01
N SER A 234 6.84 -7.89 27.17
CA SER A 234 7.31 -9.23 27.57
C SER A 234 6.20 -10.28 27.56
N VAL A 235 4.98 -9.92 27.96
CA VAL A 235 3.82 -10.83 27.98
C VAL A 235 3.41 -11.26 26.57
N ARG A 236 3.39 -10.30 25.63
CA ARG A 236 3.05 -10.58 24.23
C ARG A 236 4.17 -11.36 23.55
N ALA A 237 5.42 -10.97 23.79
CA ALA A 237 6.59 -11.69 23.30
C ALA A 237 6.58 -13.16 23.77
N LEU A 238 6.28 -13.40 25.05
CA LEU A 238 6.19 -14.74 25.62
C LEU A 238 5.11 -15.57 24.90
N ALA A 239 3.92 -15.00 24.67
CA ALA A 239 2.85 -15.70 23.95
C ALA A 239 3.29 -16.11 22.53
N VAL A 240 3.93 -15.21 21.78
CA VAL A 240 4.43 -15.49 20.43
C VAL A 240 5.51 -16.56 20.44
N PHE A 241 6.45 -16.51 21.40
CA PHE A 241 7.49 -17.54 21.50
C PHE A 241 6.94 -18.89 21.96
N MET A 242 5.91 -18.94 22.81
CA MET A 242 5.26 -20.19 23.19
C MET A 242 4.53 -20.83 22.01
N GLU A 243 3.86 -20.04 21.17
CA GLU A 243 3.27 -20.53 19.92
C GLU A 243 4.34 -21.12 19.00
N LEU A 244 5.44 -20.39 18.81
CA LEU A 244 6.56 -20.86 18.00
C LEU A 244 7.21 -22.13 18.57
N GLN A 245 7.35 -22.24 19.89
CA GLN A 245 7.89 -23.43 20.56
C GLN A 245 6.97 -24.64 20.40
N ALA A 246 5.66 -24.44 20.43
CA ALA A 246 4.68 -25.50 20.25
C ALA A 246 4.73 -26.09 18.83
N ASP A 247 4.98 -25.26 17.81
CA ASP A 247 5.14 -25.72 16.43
C ASP A 247 6.56 -26.26 16.13
N ALA A 248 7.59 -25.64 16.70
CA ALA A 248 8.98 -25.99 16.47
C ALA A 248 9.86 -25.78 17.73
N PRO A 249 9.97 -26.79 18.61
CA PRO A 249 10.64 -26.64 19.91
C PRO A 249 12.15 -26.42 19.80
N ASP A 250 12.78 -26.93 18.73
CA ASP A 250 14.22 -26.79 18.47
C ASP A 250 14.55 -25.58 17.56
N TYR A 251 13.58 -24.69 17.34
CA TYR A 251 13.79 -23.54 16.47
C TYR A 251 14.65 -22.48 17.18
N ARG A 252 15.89 -22.30 16.70
CA ARG A 252 16.86 -21.31 17.21
C ARG A 252 17.02 -21.41 18.73
N ASP A 253 16.80 -20.32 19.46
CA ASP A 253 16.91 -20.19 20.92
C ASP A 253 15.55 -19.94 21.59
N VAL A 254 14.43 -20.35 20.96
CA VAL A 254 13.07 -20.05 21.42
C VAL A 254 12.83 -20.53 22.87
N SER A 255 13.28 -21.74 23.23
CA SER A 255 13.17 -22.25 24.61
C SER A 255 13.84 -21.32 25.63
N ALA A 256 15.06 -20.86 25.32
CA ALA A 256 15.79 -19.93 26.17
C ALA A 256 15.11 -18.54 26.24
N GLN A 257 14.44 -18.09 25.17
CA GLN A 257 13.66 -16.85 25.19
C GLN A 257 12.41 -16.97 26.06
N VAL A 258 11.70 -18.10 25.99
CA VAL A 258 10.52 -18.39 26.85
C VAL A 258 10.92 -18.42 28.32
N ASP A 259 12.00 -19.12 28.68
CA ASP A 259 12.50 -19.16 30.06
C ASP A 259 12.90 -17.78 30.57
N ARG A 260 13.58 -16.98 29.74
CA ARG A 260 13.99 -15.61 30.09
C ARG A 260 12.79 -14.69 30.29
N LEU A 261 11.80 -14.74 29.40
CA LEU A 261 10.64 -13.85 29.44
C LEU A 261 9.66 -14.24 30.55
N SER A 262 9.52 -15.53 30.85
CA SER A 262 8.68 -16.01 31.96
C SER A 262 9.21 -15.59 33.35
N GLN A 263 10.53 -15.39 33.49
CA GLN A 263 11.11 -14.84 34.73
C GLN A 263 10.94 -13.32 34.86
N LYS A 264 10.62 -12.63 33.76
CA LYS A 264 10.50 -11.17 33.68
C LYS A 264 9.07 -10.65 33.76
N ALA A 265 8.09 -11.50 33.45
CA ALA A 265 6.65 -11.21 33.48
C ALA A 265 6.07 -11.37 34.89
#